data_AF-A0A2H5ZAV1-F1
#
_entry.id   AF-A0A2H5ZAV1-F1
#
_cell.length_a   1.000
_cell.length_b   1.000
_cell.length_c   1.000
_cell.angle_alpha   90.00
_cell.angle_beta   90.00
_cell.angle_gamma   90.00
#
_symmetry.space_group_name_H-M   'P 1'
#
loop_
_entity.id
_entity.type
_entity.pdbx_description
1 polymer ?
#
loop_
_entity_poly.entity_id
_entity_poly.type
_entity_poly.pdbx_seq_one_letter_code
_entity_poly.pdbx_strand_id
1 'polypeptide(L)'
;MLVRGEVKCLHCGYVSGTWVGAAGTPLRRAGFTPSPGAPAEAIPDPLRCLRCGGPVYLESATPVLSSSRLQRIRQLREQLDALDLRRKRRSAA
;
A
#
# COMPACT_ATOMS: atom_id res chain seq x y z
N MET A 1 7.98 -1.62 5.43
CA MET A 1 6.89 -0.70 5.04
C MET A 1 5.91 -1.47 4.17
N LEU A 2 4.61 -1.41 4.43
CA LEU A 2 3.61 -2.02 3.54
C LEU A 2 3.36 -1.10 2.34
N VAL A 3 3.17 -1.70 1.17
CA VAL A 3 2.80 -1.02 -0.06
C VAL A 3 1.56 -1.66 -0.66
N ARG A 4 0.78 -0.85 -1.38
CA ARG A 4 -0.37 -1.28 -2.17
C ARG A 4 -0.18 -0.83 -3.61
N GLY A 5 -0.54 -1.67 -4.56
CA GLY A 5 -0.53 -1.32 -5.97
C GLY A 5 -1.37 -2.28 -6.82
N GLU A 6 -1.39 -2.03 -8.12
CA GLU A 6 -2.04 -2.89 -9.10
C GLU A 6 -1.08 -3.96 -9.60
N VAL A 7 -1.54 -5.21 -9.73
CA VAL A 7 -0.73 -6.31 -10.27
C VAL A 7 -0.91 -6.34 -11.78
N LYS A 8 0.08 -5.81 -12.49
CA LYS A 8 0.04 -5.67 -13.95
C LYS A 8 0.99 -6.64 -14.63
N CYS A 9 0.57 -7.18 -15.78
CA CYS A 9 1.40 -8.07 -16.56
C CYS A 9 2.46 -7.31 -17.37
N LEU A 10 3.72 -7.75 -17.28
CA LEU A 10 4.81 -7.23 -18.12
C LEU A 10 4.66 -7.60 -19.60
N HIS A 11 3.92 -8.67 -19.90
CA HIS A 11 3.79 -9.19 -21.26
C HIS A 11 2.60 -8.62 -22.02
N CYS A 12 1.39 -8.72 -21.46
CA CYS A 12 0.15 -8.30 -22.14
C CYS A 12 -0.49 -7.03 -21.57
N GLY A 13 0.10 -6.42 -20.53
CA GLY A 13 -0.41 -5.20 -19.89
C GLY A 13 -1.67 -5.38 -19.04
N TYR A 14 -2.25 -6.59 -18.97
CA TYR A 14 -3.48 -6.84 -18.21
C TYR A 14 -3.27 -6.66 -16.70
N VAL A 15 -4.22 -5.94 -16.06
CA VAL A 15 -4.27 -5.78 -14.60
C VAL A 15 -5.09 -6.92 -14.00
N SER A 16 -4.44 -7.76 -13.22
CA SER A 16 -5.06 -8.96 -12.62
C SER A 16 -5.79 -8.65 -11.31
N GLY A 17 -5.53 -7.50 -10.70
CA GLY A 17 -6.09 -7.11 -9.41
C GLY A 17 -5.18 -6.16 -8.64
N THR A 18 -5.37 -6.10 -7.32
CA THR A 18 -4.55 -5.30 -6.42
C THR A 18 -3.79 -6.19 -5.46
N TRP A 19 -2.65 -5.71 -4.95
CA TRP A 19 -1.84 -6.43 -3.97
C TRP A 19 -1.39 -5.52 -2.85
N VAL A 20 -1.32 -6.07 -1.63
CA VAL A 20 -0.82 -5.41 -0.43
C VAL A 20 0.19 -6.31 0.26
N GLY A 21 1.39 -5.79 0.50
CA GLY A 21 2.41 -6.53 1.23
C GLY A 21 3.65 -5.69 1.51
N ALA A 22 4.72 -6.32 2.00
CA ALA A 22 5.94 -5.60 2.34
C ALA A 22 6.69 -5.14 1.08
N ALA A 23 7.19 -3.90 1.10
CA ALA A 23 8.01 -3.39 0.01
C ALA A 23 9.27 -4.27 -0.17
N GLY A 24 9.58 -4.63 -1.42
CA GLY A 24 10.73 -5.46 -1.78
C GLY A 24 10.50 -6.97 -1.64
N THR A 25 9.35 -7.43 -1.13
CA THR A 25 9.05 -8.86 -1.09
C THR A 25 8.43 -9.35 -2.40
N PRO A 26 8.62 -10.64 -2.78
CA PRO A 26 7.97 -11.22 -3.94
C PRO A 26 6.43 -11.09 -3.91
N LEU A 27 5.83 -10.92 -5.08
CA LEU A 27 4.38 -10.89 -5.27
C LEU A 27 3.79 -12.28 -5.05
N ARG A 28 3.31 -12.52 -3.84
CA ARG A 28 2.70 -13.79 -3.39
C ARG A 28 1.18 -13.71 -3.43
N ARG A 29 0.51 -14.86 -3.41
CA ARG A 29 -0.95 -14.94 -3.24
C ARG A 29 -1.42 -14.21 -1.98
N ALA A 30 -0.65 -14.29 -0.90
CA ALA A 30 -0.93 -13.55 0.33
C ALA A 30 -0.97 -12.03 0.05
N GLY A 31 -2.08 -11.39 0.40
CA GLY A 31 -2.28 -9.95 0.17
C GLY A 31 -2.79 -9.59 -1.22
N PHE A 32 -3.06 -10.56 -2.09
CA PHE A 32 -3.65 -10.32 -3.41
C PHE A 32 -5.19 -10.27 -3.34
N THR A 33 -5.78 -9.36 -4.10
CA THR A 33 -7.23 -9.27 -4.32
C THR A 33 -7.48 -9.18 -5.83
N PRO A 34 -8.11 -10.19 -6.46
CA PRO A 34 -8.32 -10.22 -7.90
C PRO A 34 -9.27 -9.10 -8.36
N SER A 35 -9.14 -8.66 -9.61
CA SER A 35 -10.07 -7.73 -10.23
C SER A 35 -11.47 -8.37 -10.40
N PRO A 36 -12.55 -7.58 -10.36
CA PRO A 36 -13.91 -8.09 -10.60
C PRO A 36 -13.98 -8.84 -11.93
N GLY A 37 -14.57 -10.05 -11.93
CA GLY A 37 -14.70 -10.89 -13.11
C GLY A 37 -13.48 -11.74 -13.47
N ALA A 38 -12.39 -11.68 -12.69
CA ALA A 38 -11.31 -12.66 -12.83
C ALA A 38 -11.78 -14.03 -12.30
N PRO A 39 -11.45 -15.14 -12.98
CA PRO A 39 -11.84 -16.47 -12.53
C PRO A 39 -11.25 -16.75 -11.15
N ALA A 40 -12.07 -17.24 -10.21
CA ALA A 40 -11.67 -17.61 -8.86
C ALA A 40 -10.83 -18.91 -8.80
N GLU A 41 -10.38 -19.40 -9.96
CA GLU A 41 -9.44 -20.51 -10.06
C GLU A 41 -8.18 -20.24 -9.25
N ALA A 42 -7.52 -21.31 -8.82
CA ALA A 42 -6.41 -21.27 -7.88
C ALA A 42 -5.36 -20.22 -8.29
N ILE A 43 -5.39 -19.07 -7.60
CA ILE A 43 -4.50 -17.93 -7.87
C ILE A 43 -3.06 -18.43 -7.75
N PRO A 44 -2.23 -18.38 -8.81
CA PRO A 44 -0.89 -18.97 -8.77
C PRO A 44 -0.02 -18.32 -7.69
N ASP A 45 0.86 -19.11 -7.07
CA ASP A 45 1.87 -18.61 -6.13
C ASP A 45 3.26 -19.13 -6.55
N PRO A 46 4.20 -18.24 -6.97
CA PRO A 46 4.11 -16.79 -7.02
C PRO A 46 3.08 -16.27 -8.04
N LEU A 47 2.63 -15.02 -7.87
CA LEU A 47 1.61 -14.42 -8.73
C LEU A 47 2.05 -14.43 -10.21
N ARG A 48 1.07 -14.69 -11.08
CA ARG A 48 1.16 -14.65 -12.55
C ARG A 48 -0.07 -13.94 -13.10
N CYS A 49 0.03 -13.50 -14.35
CA CYS A 49 -1.09 -12.84 -15.02
C CYS A 49 -2.28 -13.80 -15.13
N LEU A 50 -3.45 -13.37 -14.67
CA LEU A 50 -4.68 -14.18 -14.74
C LEU A 50 -5.27 -14.29 -16.15
N ARG A 51 -4.68 -13.60 -17.14
CA ARG A 51 -5.09 -13.66 -18.55
C ARG A 51 -4.19 -14.53 -19.41
N CYS A 52 -2.86 -14.38 -19.30
CA CYS A 52 -1.89 -15.07 -20.17
C CYS A 52 -0.85 -15.90 -19.42
N GLY A 53 -0.88 -15.95 -18.09
CA GLY A 53 0.13 -16.66 -17.27
C GLY A 53 1.51 -15.99 -17.22
N GLY A 54 1.69 -14.85 -17.89
CA GLY A 54 2.96 -14.12 -17.96
C GLY A 54 3.43 -13.52 -16.62
N PRO A 55 4.67 -13.00 -16.58
CA PRO A 55 5.23 -12.36 -15.40
C PRO A 55 4.48 -11.05 -15.07
N VAL A 56 4.42 -10.74 -13.78
CA VAL A 56 3.69 -9.57 -13.25
C VAL A 56 4.60 -8.70 -12.39
N TYR A 57 4.26 -7.42 -12.32
CA TYR A 57 4.88 -6.42 -11.48
C TYR A 57 3.82 -5.62 -10.73
N LEU A 58 4.24 -4.91 -9.68
CA LEU A 58 3.38 -4.01 -8.93
C LEU A 58 3.47 -2.61 -9.53
N GLU A 59 2.43 -2.19 -10.24
CA GLU A 59 2.31 -0.85 -10.79
C GLU A 59 1.73 0.12 -9.74
N SER A 60 2.18 1.38 -9.79
CA SER A 60 1.69 2.45 -8.90
C SER A 60 1.77 2.10 -7.42
N ALA A 61 2.88 1.47 -6.99
CA ALA A 61 3.07 1.07 -5.60
C ALA A 61 3.11 2.29 -4.67
N THR A 62 2.11 2.39 -3.79
CA THR A 62 1.97 3.46 -2.80
C THR A 62 2.13 2.92 -1.38
N PRO A 63 2.71 3.68 -0.45
CA PRO A 63 2.82 3.24 0.94
C PRO A 63 1.44 3.12 1.58
N VAL A 64 1.17 1.99 2.24
CA VAL A 64 0.00 1.85 3.11
C VAL A 64 0.32 2.54 4.43
N LEU A 65 -0.49 3.55 4.78
CA LEU A 65 -0.41 4.19 6.10
C LEU A 65 -0.85 3.16 7.15
N SER A 66 0.10 2.66 7.93
CA SER A 66 -0.22 1.84 9.10
C SER A 66 -0.94 2.69 10.17
N SER A 67 -1.80 2.05 10.96
CA SER A 67 -2.43 2.67 12.13
C SER A 67 -1.41 3.31 13.07
N SER A 68 -0.26 2.67 13.28
CA SER A 68 0.86 3.19 14.07
C SER A 68 1.47 4.47 13.49
N ARG A 69 1.61 4.56 12.16
CA ARG A 69 2.13 5.77 11.49
C ARG A 69 1.12 6.92 11.61
N LEU A 70 -0.17 6.62 11.47
CA LEU A 70 -1.24 7.60 11.67
C LEU A 70 -1.28 8.12 13.12
N GLN A 71 -1.18 7.23 14.11
CA GLN A 71 -1.11 7.62 15.52
C GLN A 71 0.09 8.53 15.80
N ARG A 72 1.27 8.20 15.27
CA ARG A 72 2.47 9.01 15.44
C ARG A 72 2.32 10.40 14.80
N ILE A 73 1.69 10.50 13.63
CA ILE A 73 1.37 11.79 12.99
C ILE A 73 0.42 12.62 13.86
N ARG A 74 -0.62 12.01 14.46
CA ARG A 74 -1.53 12.71 15.37
C ARG A 74 -0.79 13.24 16.60
N GLN A 75 0.01 12.39 17.23
CA GLN A 75 0.79 12.75 18.41
C GLN A 75 1.76 13.91 18.13
N LEU A 76 2.44 13.90 16.98
CA LEU A 76 3.33 15.00 16.59
C LEU A 76 2.59 16.31 16.37
N ARG A 77 1.37 16.28 15.81
CA ARG A 77 0.53 17.47 15.65
C ARG A 77 0.13 18.05 17.00
N GLU A 78 -0.33 17.20 17.93
CA GLU A 78 -0.67 17.61 19.29
C GLU A 78 0.51 18.27 20.02
N GLN A 79 1.73 17.74 19.82
CA GLN A 79 2.94 18.32 20.40
C GLN A 79 3.27 19.70 19.83
N LEU A 80 3.11 19.90 18.52
CA LEU A 80 3.31 21.20 17.87
C LEU A 80 2.31 22.23 18.39
N ASP A 81 1.02 21.87 18.45
CA ASP A 81 -0.03 22.74 18.97
C ASP A 81 0.26 23.17 20.43
N ALA A 82 0.73 22.23 21.26
CA ALA A 82 1.12 22.52 22.63
C ALA A 82 2.32 23.50 22.72
N LEU A 83 3.29 23.39 21.82
CA LEU A 83 4.43 24.32 21.75
C LEU A 83 4.00 25.72 21.29
N ASP A 84 3.13 25.79 20.29
CA ASP A 84 2.59 27.07 19.80
C ASP A 84 1.78 27.78 20.89
N LEU A 85 0.97 27.05 21.66
CA LEU A 85 0.25 27.60 22.81
C LEU A 85 1.21 28.14 23.89
N ARG A 86 2.31 27.43 24.17
CA ARG A 86 3.34 27.91 25.12
C ARG A 86 4.04 29.17 24.62
N ARG A 87 4.36 29.22 23.33
CA ARG A 87 4.97 30.40 22.69
C ARG A 87 4.04 31.60 22.78
N LYS A 88 2.76 31.44 22.46
CA LYS A 88 1.75 32.51 22.52
C LYS A 88 1.57 33.07 23.93
N ARG A 89 1.62 32.22 24.98
CA ARG A 89 1.58 32.69 26.37
C ARG A 89 2.82 33.48 26.76
N ARG A 90 4.00 33.05 26.32
CA ARG A 90 5.27 33.76 26.58
C ARG A 90 5.35 35.13 25.94
N SER A 91 4.73 35.33 24.77
CA SER A 91 4.73 36.63 24.08
C SER A 91 3.70 37.64 24.63
N ALA A 92 2.77 37.18 25.47
CA ALA A 92 1.71 38.01 26.06
C ALA A 92 2.02 38.45 27.49
N ALA A 93 3.16 38.03 28.05
CA ALA A 93 3.70 38.41 29.34
C ALA A 93 4.92 39.31 29.12
#